data_AF-A0A3D3QJW3-F1
#
_entry.id   AF-A0A3D3QJW3-F1
#
_cell.length_a   1.000
_cell.length_b   1.000
_cell.length_c   1.000
_cell.angle_alpha   90.00
_cell.angle_beta   90.00
_cell.angle_gamma   90.00
#
_symmetry.space_group_name_H-M   'P 1'
#
loop_
_entity.id
_entity.type
_entity.pdbx_description
1 polymer ?
#
loop_
_entity_poly.entity_id
_entity_poly.type
_entity_poly.pdbx_seq_one_letter_code
_entity_poly.pdbx_strand_id
1 'polypeptide(L)'
;TGTGKPYYFTTIGGSANQLEVLRSPDDTYTASIIYYTRIAALTDIATTNWLLTNHPDIYLYGALVEAEPYLKNDERMPMWTSRLDKALNDLRLQGQRERHTASGLRMRSVALG
;
A
#
# COMPACT_ATOMS: atom_id res chain seq x y z
N THR A 1 -20.72 13.09 28.56
CA THR A 1 -19.79 12.15 27.90
C THR A 1 -20.59 10.95 27.40
N GLY A 2 -21.17 11.06 26.21
CA GLY A 2 -22.04 10.01 25.66
C GLY A 2 -21.23 8.96 24.90
N THR A 3 -21.62 7.70 24.99
CA THR A 3 -21.20 6.63 24.09
C THR A 3 -22.02 6.69 22.79
N GLY A 4 -21.54 6.09 21.70
CA GLY A 4 -22.23 6.03 20.41
C GLY A 4 -21.29 5.93 19.22
N LYS A 5 -21.86 5.75 18.03
CA LYS A 5 -21.11 5.70 16.76
C LYS A 5 -20.17 6.90 16.59
N PRO A 6 -18.87 6.68 16.37
CA PRO A 6 -17.94 7.77 16.11
C PRO A 6 -18.20 8.42 14.74
N TYR A 7 -18.20 9.75 14.71
CA TYR A 7 -18.45 10.53 13.49
C TYR A 7 -17.20 11.25 12.97
N TYR A 8 -16.26 11.55 13.86
CA TYR A 8 -15.06 12.32 13.56
C TYR A 8 -13.85 11.57 14.11
N PHE A 9 -12.74 11.67 13.38
CA PHE A 9 -11.46 11.16 13.83
C PHE A 9 -10.39 12.23 13.60
N THR A 10 -9.36 12.21 14.43
CA THR A 10 -8.14 12.99 14.25
C THR A 10 -6.92 12.12 14.52
N THR A 11 -5.80 12.43 13.91
CA THR A 11 -4.51 11.80 14.21
C THR A 11 -3.75 12.67 15.21
N ILE A 12 -3.29 12.10 16.32
CA ILE A 12 -2.53 12.87 17.32
C ILE A 12 -1.11 13.13 16.80
N GLY A 13 -0.67 14.40 16.86
CA GLY A 13 0.75 14.75 16.81
C GLY A 13 1.48 14.43 15.50
N GLY A 14 0.78 14.38 14.36
CA GLY A 14 1.38 14.02 13.07
C GLY A 14 1.89 12.57 13.00
N SER A 15 1.65 11.77 14.03
CA SER A 15 1.99 10.35 14.07
C SER A 15 0.85 9.56 13.43
N ALA A 16 1.16 8.83 12.36
CA ALA A 16 0.21 7.98 11.65
C ALA A 16 -0.27 6.76 12.47
N ASN A 17 0.22 6.59 13.70
CA ASN A 17 0.01 5.39 14.51
C ASN A 17 -1.03 5.55 15.62
N GLN A 18 -1.61 6.74 15.80
CA GLN A 18 -2.68 6.97 16.79
C GLN A 18 -3.84 7.75 16.17
N LEU A 19 -5.02 7.15 16.28
CA LEU A 19 -6.29 7.74 15.87
C LEU A 19 -7.12 7.99 17.12
N GLU A 20 -7.52 9.24 17.31
CA GLU A 20 -8.55 9.60 18.28
C GLU A 20 -9.87 9.74 17.56
N VAL A 21 -10.91 9.17 18.15
CA VAL A 21 -12.27 9.27 17.65
C VAL A 21 -13.10 10.11 18.60
N LEU A 22 -13.93 11.00 18.03
CA LEU A 22 -14.88 11.76 18.83
C LEU A 22 -16.07 10.85 19.15
N ARG A 23 -16.34 10.70 20.46
CA ARG A 23 -17.29 9.77 21.08
C ARG A 23 -16.72 8.36 21.28
N SER A 24 -16.86 7.84 22.50
CA SER A 24 -16.48 6.45 22.82
C SER A 24 -17.45 5.51 22.09
N PRO A 25 -16.95 4.54 21.29
CA PRO A 25 -17.80 3.59 20.57
C PRO A 25 -18.72 2.85 21.52
N ASP A 26 -20.01 2.79 21.20
CA ASP A 26 -20.99 1.96 21.89
C ASP A 26 -20.99 0.49 21.41
N ASP A 27 -20.47 0.26 20.20
CA ASP A 27 -20.33 -1.05 19.58
C ASP A 27 -19.07 -1.11 18.70
N THR A 28 -18.80 -2.26 18.08
CA THR A 28 -17.69 -2.48 17.17
C THR A 28 -18.00 -1.88 15.80
N TYR A 29 -17.17 -0.93 15.35
CA TYR A 29 -17.26 -0.32 14.03
C TYR A 29 -16.02 -0.60 13.20
N THR A 30 -16.20 -0.88 11.90
CA THR A 30 -15.10 -1.04 10.96
C THR A 30 -14.70 0.31 10.38
N ALA A 31 -13.43 0.69 10.52
CA ALA A 31 -12.83 1.83 9.85
C ALA A 31 -11.89 1.34 8.73
N SER A 32 -11.84 2.08 7.62
CA SER A 32 -10.89 1.85 6.52
C SER A 32 -9.94 3.03 6.42
N ILE A 33 -8.64 2.75 6.31
CA ILE A 33 -7.59 3.75 6.27
C ILE A 33 -6.69 3.46 5.08
N ILE A 34 -6.44 4.50 4.28
CA ILE A 34 -5.45 4.46 3.20
C ILE A 34 -4.18 5.11 3.76
N TYR A 35 -3.09 4.34 3.86
CA TYR A 35 -1.82 4.81 4.40
C TYR A 35 -0.65 4.36 3.54
N TYR A 36 0.47 5.06 3.68
CA TYR A 36 1.74 4.67 3.06
C TYR A 36 2.48 3.76 4.02
N THR A 37 2.82 2.56 3.55
CA THR A 37 3.66 1.62 4.29
C THR A 37 4.89 1.26 3.48
N ARG A 38 6.01 1.03 4.17
CA ARG A 38 7.21 0.47 3.55
C ARG A 38 6.97 -1.01 3.28
N ILE A 39 7.48 -1.52 2.16
CA ILE A 39 7.45 -2.96 1.90
C ILE A 39 8.24 -3.67 3.01
N ALA A 40 7.60 -4.65 3.65
CA ALA A 40 8.26 -5.46 4.67
C ALA A 40 9.41 -6.25 4.03
N ALA A 41 10.58 -6.20 4.67
CA ALA A 41 11.74 -6.97 4.24
C ALA A 41 11.47 -8.47 4.42
N LEU A 42 11.93 -9.27 3.46
CA LEU A 42 11.89 -10.73 3.57
C LEU A 42 12.94 -11.17 4.59
N THR A 43 12.56 -12.08 5.49
CA THR A 43 13.44 -12.70 6.49
C THR A 43 13.15 -14.20 6.55
N ASP A 44 13.99 -14.97 7.25
CA ASP A 44 13.79 -16.41 7.40
C ASP A 44 12.44 -16.78 8.05
N ILE A 45 11.87 -15.86 8.84
CA ILE A 45 10.57 -16.03 9.51
C ILE A 45 9.44 -15.39 8.69
N ALA A 46 9.67 -14.20 8.13
CA ALA A 46 8.72 -13.51 7.25
C ALA A 46 9.11 -13.73 5.79
N THR A 47 8.77 -14.90 5.26
CA THR A 47 9.16 -15.36 3.92
C THR A 47 8.27 -14.82 2.80
N THR A 48 7.20 -14.06 3.12
CA THR A 48 6.28 -13.50 2.14
C THR A 48 5.98 -12.03 2.44
N ASN A 49 5.73 -11.25 1.38
CA ASN A 49 5.21 -9.90 1.48
C ASN A 49 4.19 -9.65 0.35
N TRP A 50 3.42 -8.56 0.47
CA TRP A 50 2.37 -8.25 -0.52
C TRP A 50 2.92 -8.11 -1.95
N LEU A 51 4.15 -7.61 -2.09
CA LEU A 51 4.78 -7.41 -3.38
C LEU A 51 5.11 -8.76 -4.03
N LEU A 52 5.62 -9.71 -3.27
CA LEU A 52 5.91 -11.07 -3.74
C LEU A 52 4.61 -11.83 -4.09
N THR A 53 3.53 -11.59 -3.35
CA THR A 53 2.22 -12.21 -3.63
C THR A 53 1.57 -11.66 -4.90
N ASN A 54 1.59 -10.33 -5.09
CA ASN A 54 0.86 -9.68 -6.18
C ASN A 54 1.69 -9.47 -7.44
N HIS A 55 3.01 -9.25 -7.29
CA HIS A 55 3.96 -8.96 -8.36
C HIS A 55 5.27 -9.74 -8.17
N PRO A 56 5.23 -11.09 -8.24
CA PRO A 56 6.41 -11.93 -8.10
C PRO A 56 7.46 -11.70 -9.20
N ASP A 57 7.03 -11.20 -10.35
CA ASP A 57 7.85 -10.85 -11.51
C ASP A 57 8.87 -9.74 -11.21
N ILE A 58 8.52 -8.76 -10.36
CA ILE A 58 9.44 -7.69 -9.95
C ILE A 58 10.65 -8.28 -9.19
N TYR A 59 10.40 -9.19 -8.24
CA TYR A 59 11.48 -9.88 -7.52
C TYR A 59 12.32 -10.75 -8.45
N LEU A 60 11.69 -11.47 -9.38
CA LEU A 60 12.38 -12.31 -10.34
C LEU A 60 13.30 -11.50 -11.26
N TYR A 61 12.79 -10.46 -11.90
CA TYR A 61 13.60 -9.66 -12.83
C TYR A 61 14.65 -8.82 -12.11
N GLY A 62 14.36 -8.31 -10.91
CA GLY A 62 15.37 -7.63 -10.08
C GLY A 62 16.52 -8.56 -9.71
N ALA A 63 16.22 -9.79 -9.28
CA ALA A 63 17.25 -10.78 -8.97
C ALA A 63 18.06 -11.18 -10.21
N LEU A 64 17.43 -11.32 -11.38
CA LEU A 64 18.13 -11.65 -12.62
C LEU A 64 19.06 -10.51 -13.07
N VAL A 65 18.60 -9.26 -13.05
CA VAL A 65 19.44 -8.09 -13.40
C VAL A 65 20.69 -8.02 -12.52
N GLU A 66 20.55 -8.25 -11.21
CA GLU A 66 21.69 -8.28 -10.28
C GLU A 66 22.58 -9.53 -10.46
N ALA A 67 22.02 -10.64 -10.96
CA ALA A 67 22.76 -11.89 -11.19
C ALA A 67 23.53 -11.93 -12.53
N GLU A 68 23.03 -11.27 -13.58
CA GLU A 68 23.67 -11.29 -14.91
C GLU A 68 25.16 -10.90 -14.92
N PRO A 69 25.63 -9.87 -14.17
CA PRO A 69 27.05 -9.52 -14.08
C PRO A 69 27.92 -10.68 -13.56
N TYR A 70 27.39 -11.45 -12.61
CA TYR A 70 28.10 -12.60 -12.04
C TYR A 70 28.13 -13.79 -13.02
N LEU A 71 27.10 -13.90 -13.86
CA LEU A 71 26.98 -14.93 -14.89
C LEU A 71 27.71 -14.56 -16.20
N LYS A 72 28.29 -13.35 -16.28
CA LYS A 72 28.97 -12.80 -17.47
C LYS A 72 28.09 -12.77 -18.72
N ASN A 73 26.78 -12.63 -18.51
CA ASN A 73 25.76 -12.65 -19.56
C ASN A 73 25.25 -11.23 -19.84
N ASP A 74 26.18 -10.30 -20.04
CA ASP A 74 25.88 -8.87 -20.17
C ASP A 74 24.92 -8.56 -21.33
N GLU A 75 24.89 -9.39 -22.37
CA GLU A 75 23.97 -9.27 -23.50
C GLU A 75 22.49 -9.42 -23.11
N ARG A 76 22.20 -10.17 -22.04
CA ARG A 76 20.81 -10.39 -21.56
C ARG A 76 20.36 -9.37 -20.54
N MET A 77 21.30 -8.64 -19.93
CA MET A 77 21.01 -7.62 -18.93
C MET A 77 19.99 -6.57 -19.43
N PRO A 78 20.09 -6.01 -20.66
CA PRO A 78 19.09 -5.07 -21.17
C PRO A 78 17.69 -5.67 -21.29
N MET A 79 17.58 -6.96 -21.63
CA MET A 79 16.29 -7.64 -21.73
C MET A 79 15.61 -7.71 -20.36
N TRP A 80 16.35 -8.07 -19.30
CA TRP A 80 15.81 -8.17 -17.96
C TRP A 80 15.50 -6.81 -17.34
N THR A 81 16.36 -5.82 -17.57
CA THR A 81 16.08 -4.43 -17.16
C THR A 81 14.79 -3.92 -17.81
N SER A 82 14.60 -4.15 -19.11
CA SER A 82 13.36 -3.77 -19.79
C SER A 82 12.12 -4.44 -19.21
N ARG A 83 12.22 -5.73 -18.81
CA ARG A 83 11.11 -6.43 -18.16
C ARG A 83 10.84 -5.93 -16.74
N LEU A 84 11.89 -5.63 -15.98
CA LEU A 84 11.78 -5.04 -14.65
C LEU A 84 11.10 -3.66 -14.72
N ASP A 85 11.51 -2.81 -15.65
CA ASP A 85 10.93 -1.48 -15.84
C ASP A 85 9.44 -1.57 -16.19
N LYS A 86 9.07 -2.52 -17.04
CA LYS A 86 7.67 -2.77 -17.39
C LYS A 86 6.86 -3.18 -16.15
N ALA A 87 7.34 -4.14 -15.37
CA ALA A 87 6.66 -4.63 -14.17
C ALA A 87 6.49 -3.50 -13.12
N LEU A 88 7.51 -2.66 -12.93
CA LEU A 88 7.44 -1.50 -12.05
C LEU A 88 6.44 -0.45 -12.54
N ASN A 89 6.35 -0.23 -13.86
CA ASN A 89 5.38 0.70 -14.43
C ASN A 89 3.94 0.19 -14.30
N ASP A 90 3.71 -1.10 -14.50
CA ASP A 90 2.40 -1.72 -14.31
C ASP A 90 1.93 -1.59 -12.85
N LEU A 91 2.82 -1.83 -11.87
CA LEU A 91 2.54 -1.60 -10.45
C LEU A 91 2.19 -0.13 -10.15
N ARG A 92 2.96 0.83 -10.69
CA ARG A 92 2.69 2.26 -10.52
C ARG A 92 1.33 2.66 -11.11
N LEU A 93 1.00 2.15 -12.29
CA LEU A 93 -0.26 2.43 -12.96
C LEU A 93 -1.45 1.83 -12.19
N GLN A 94 -1.31 0.62 -11.66
CA GLN A 94 -2.30 0.02 -10.79
C GLN A 94 -2.54 0.89 -9.54
N GLY A 95 -1.47 1.31 -8.86
CA GLY A 95 -1.58 2.19 -7.69
C GLY A 95 -2.22 3.55 -8.00
N GLN A 96 -1.96 4.12 -9.19
CA GLN A 96 -2.67 5.33 -9.64
C GLN A 96 -4.16 5.06 -9.84
N ARG A 97 -4.53 3.97 -10.52
CA ARG A 97 -5.94 3.60 -10.74
C ARG A 97 -6.70 3.40 -9.43
N GLU A 98 -6.08 2.75 -8.44
CA GLU A 98 -6.69 2.53 -7.13
C GLU A 98 -6.96 3.86 -6.40
N ARG A 99 -6.03 4.83 -6.46
CA ARG A 99 -6.23 6.17 -5.87
C ARG A 99 -7.35 6.95 -6.55
N HIS A 100 -7.41 6.91 -7.88
CA HIS A 100 -8.40 7.67 -8.64
C HIS A 100 -9.80 7.06 -8.59
N THR A 101 -9.92 5.76 -8.32
CA THR A 101 -11.21 5.05 -8.22
C THR A 101 -11.89 5.25 -6.84
N ALA A 102 -11.17 5.73 -5.82
CA ALA A 102 -11.71 6.02 -4.49
C ALA A 102 -12.49 7.35 -4.38
N SER A 103 -12.63 8.12 -5.47
CA SER A 103 -13.38 9.40 -5.49
C SER A 103 -14.91 9.18 -5.54
N GLY A 104 -15.43 8.51 -4.51
CA GLY A 104 -16.83 8.13 -4.40
C GLY A 104 -17.38 8.18 -2.98
N LEU A 105 -16.82 9.00 -2.08
CA LEU A 105 -17.40 9.24 -0.75
C LEU A 105 -17.99 10.66 -0.70
N ARG A 106 -19.29 10.73 -1.02
CA ARG A 106 -20.09 11.94 -0.85
C ARG A 106 -20.33 12.18 0.65
N MET A 107 -19.71 13.23 1.18
CA MET A 107 -20.11 13.82 2.46
C MET A 107 -21.54 14.35 2.31
N ARG A 108 -22.52 13.68 2.92
CA ARG A 108 -23.86 14.22 3.04
C ARG A 108 -23.86 15.13 4.27
N SER A 109 -23.87 16.44 4.05
CA SER A 109 -24.20 17.38 5.12
C SER A 109 -25.65 17.12 5.54
N VAL A 110 -25.84 16.69 6.78
CA VAL A 110 -27.16 16.78 7.42
C VAL A 110 -27.23 18.19 7.99
N ALA A 111 -28.13 19.01 7.46
CA ALA A 111 -28.47 20.29 8.07
C ALA A 111 -29.05 20.01 9.46
N LEU A 112 -28.43 20.57 10.51
CA LEU A 112 -29.08 20.65 11.82
C LEU A 112 -30.20 21.68 11.71
N GLY A 113 -31.44 21.21 11.84
CA GLY A 113 -32.56 22.03 12.29
C GLY A 113 -32.52 22.17 13.80
#